data_AF-A0A9X6U4Q0-F1
#
_entry.id   AF-A0A9X6U4Q0-F1
#
_cell.length_a   1.000
_cell.length_b   1.000
_cell.length_c   1.000
_cell.angle_alpha   90.00
_cell.angle_beta   90.00
_cell.angle_gamma   90.00
#
_symmetry.space_group_name_H-M   'P 1'
#
loop_
_entity.id
_entity.type
_entity.pdbx_description
1 polymer ?
#
loop_
_entity_poly.entity_id
_entity_poly.type
_entity_poly.pdbx_seq_one_letter_code
_entity_poly.pdbx_strand_id
1 'polypeptide(L)' 'MDNNTSDIVENKYVNLKHVQELIKLIKIRDTFWDWSNEYEKYNKKVQNTIEWIERNAKEMEKINT' A
#
# COMPACT_ATOMS: atom_id res chain seq x y z
N MET A 1 29.87 -20.27 8.71
CA MET A 1 28.62 -20.63 8.03
C MET A 1 27.63 -19.56 8.42
N ASP A 2 27.33 -18.68 7.48
CA ASP A 2 26.47 -17.53 7.71
C ASP A 2 25.04 -18.03 7.90
N ASN A 3 24.48 -17.84 9.11
CA ASN A 3 23.07 -18.07 9.38
C ASN A 3 22.27 -16.92 8.78
N ASN A 4 22.19 -16.90 7.45
CA ASN A 4 21.39 -15.93 6.71
C ASN A 4 20.00 -16.51 6.48
N THR A 5 19.29 -16.79 7.58
CA THR A 5 17.84 -17.01 7.51
C THR A 5 17.22 -15.61 7.41
N SER A 6 17.29 -15.03 6.21
CA SER A 6 16.34 -14.00 5.83
C SER A 6 14.98 -14.65 5.98
N ASP A 7 14.33 -14.44 7.12
CA ASP A 7 12.93 -14.74 7.30
C ASP A 7 12.19 -13.85 6.30
N ILE A 8 12.00 -14.37 5.10
CA ILE A 8 11.21 -13.74 4.06
C ILE A 8 9.79 -13.69 4.62
N VAL A 9 9.42 -12.54 5.20
CA VAL A 9 8.05 -12.20 5.54
C VAL A 9 7.33 -11.98 4.22
N GLU A 10 6.88 -13.08 3.62
CA GLU A 10 6.38 -13.11 2.25
C GLU A 10 5.00 -12.45 2.13
N ASN A 11 4.23 -12.42 3.22
CA ASN A 11 2.87 -11.89 3.24
C ASN A 11 2.67 -10.88 4.38
N LYS A 12 2.28 -9.66 4.01
CA LYS A 12 1.81 -8.62 4.93
C LYS A 12 0.33 -8.32 4.69
N TYR A 13 -0.38 -7.92 5.73
CA TYR A 13 -1.81 -7.60 5.65
C TYR A 13 -2.13 -6.21 6.19
N VAL A 14 -3.22 -5.64 5.69
CA VAL A 14 -3.79 -4.37 6.13
C VAL A 14 -5.30 -4.48 6.28
N ASN A 15 -5.89 -3.60 7.10
CA ASN A 15 -7.33 -3.50 7.19
C ASN A 15 -7.95 -3.18 5.83
N LEU A 16 -9.03 -3.88 5.48
CA LEU A 16 -9.77 -3.70 4.22
C LEU A 16 -10.18 -2.24 3.98
N LYS A 17 -10.51 -1.50 5.06
CA LYS A 17 -10.84 -0.07 4.99
C LYS A 17 -9.75 0.76 4.29
N HIS A 18 -8.47 0.51 4.58
CA HIS A 18 -7.36 1.26 3.96
C HIS A 18 -7.25 0.97 2.46
N VAL A 19 -7.51 -0.28 2.05
CA VAL A 19 -7.56 -0.67 0.64
C VAL A 19 -8.73 0.01 -0.07
N GLN A 20 -9.90 0.07 0.56
CA GLN A 20 -11.07 0.78 0.02
C GLN A 20 -10.83 2.28 -0.14
N GLU A 21 -10.14 2.91 0.81
CA GLU A 21 -9.71 4.31 0.72
C GLU A 21 -8.73 4.54 -0.44
N LEU A 22 -7.75 3.66 -0.62
CA LEU A 22 -6.83 3.71 -1.76
C LEU A 22 -7.58 3.58 -3.10
N ILE A 23 -8.48 2.61 -3.23
CA ILE A 23 -9.31 2.43 -4.44
C ILE A 23 -10.14 3.69 -4.74
N LYS A 24 -10.69 4.33 -3.70
CA LYS A 24 -11.44 5.58 -3.86
C LYS A 24 -10.55 6.70 -4.40
N LEU A 25 -9.33 6.85 -3.89
CA LEU A 25 -8.39 7.87 -4.36
C LEU A 25 -7.97 7.64 -5.81
N ILE A 26 -7.72 6.39 -6.20
CA ILE A 26 -7.40 6.00 -7.59
C ILE A 26 -8.56 6.38 -8.51
N LYS A 27 -9.79 6.00 -8.15
CA LYS A 27 -10.99 6.34 -8.95
C LYS A 27 -11.15 7.84 -9.14
N ILE A 28 -10.85 8.64 -8.11
CA ILE A 28 -10.93 10.11 -8.21
C ILE A 28 -9.82 10.65 -9.11
N ARG A 29 -8.57 10.18 -8.94
CA ARG A 29 -7.45 10.56 -9.80
C ARG A 29 -7.78 10.33 -11.27
N ASP A 30 -8.36 9.17 -11.59
CA ASP A 30 -8.65 8.74 -12.97
C ASP A 30 -9.81 9.52 -13.62
N THR A 31 -10.50 10.40 -12.87
CA THR A 31 -11.47 11.33 -13.47
C THR A 31 -10.83 12.57 -14.09
N PHE A 32 -9.55 12.81 -13.82
CA PHE A 32 -8.80 13.97 -14.31
C PHE A 32 -7.84 13.57 -15.42
N TRP A 33 -7.52 14.53 -16.29
CA TRP A 33 -6.45 14.37 -17.27
C TRP A 33 -5.10 14.28 -16.57
N ASP A 34 -4.22 13.41 -17.06
CA ASP A 34 -2.89 13.14 -16.49
C ASP A 34 -1.98 14.37 -16.36
N TRP A 35 -2.18 15.37 -17.22
CA TRP A 35 -1.48 16.65 -17.20
C TRP A 35 -2.13 17.71 -16.27
N SER A 36 -3.26 17.42 -15.64
CA SER A 36 -3.98 18.39 -14.80
C SER A 36 -3.40 18.47 -13.38
N ASN A 37 -3.51 19.64 -12.77
CA ASN A 37 -3.10 19.87 -11.38
C ASN A 37 -3.86 18.97 -10.38
N GLU A 38 -5.12 18.68 -10.68
CA GLU A 38 -5.97 17.77 -9.91
C GLU A 38 -5.47 16.34 -9.99
N TYR A 39 -5.07 15.88 -11.18
CA TYR A 39 -4.42 14.58 -11.32
C TYR A 39 -3.15 14.51 -10.48
N GLU A 40 -2.26 15.50 -10.58
CA GLU A 40 -1.02 15.54 -9.78
C GLU A 40 -1.33 15.49 -8.27
N LYS A 41 -2.29 16.30 -7.82
CA LYS A 41 -2.75 16.33 -6.43
C LYS A 41 -3.26 14.99 -5.94
N TYR A 42 -4.11 14.31 -6.71
CA TYR A 42 -4.66 13.00 -6.30
C TYR A 42 -3.64 11.87 -6.48
N ASN A 43 -2.76 11.96 -7.47
CA ASN A 43 -1.65 11.02 -7.64
C ASN A 43 -0.72 11.06 -6.42
N LYS A 44 -0.37 12.26 -5.93
CA LYS A 44 0.40 12.40 -4.69
C LYS A 44 -0.30 11.78 -3.48
N LYS A 45 -1.62 11.92 -3.38
CA LYS A 45 -2.40 11.25 -2.31
C LYS A 45 -2.35 9.73 -2.43
N VAL A 46 -2.52 9.18 -3.64
CA VAL A 46 -2.41 7.74 -3.91
C VAL A 46 -1.05 7.22 -3.46
N GLN A 47 0.04 7.86 -3.87
CA GLN A 47 1.40 7.45 -3.50
C GLN A 47 1.61 7.49 -1.98
N ASN A 48 1.22 8.59 -1.33
CA ASN A 48 1.32 8.71 0.13
C ASN A 48 0.52 7.62 0.86
N THR A 49 -0.66 7.24 0.35
CA THR A 49 -1.48 6.17 0.93
C THR A 49 -0.84 4.80 0.75
N ILE A 50 -0.21 4.52 -0.40
CA ILE A 50 0.55 3.28 -0.63
C ILE A 50 1.71 3.19 0.37
N GLU A 51 2.54 4.23 0.48
CA GLU A 51 3.66 4.26 1.42
C GLU A 51 3.21 4.11 2.89
N TRP A 52 2.04 4.66 3.23
CA TRP A 52 1.46 4.48 4.56
C TRP A 52 1.01 3.04 4.78
N ILE A 53 0.34 2.42 3.80
CA ILE A 53 -0.09 1.03 3.84
C ILE A 53 1.13 0.11 4.02
N GLU A 54 2.19 0.30 3.23
CA GLU A 54 3.41 -0.53 3.30
C GLU A 54 4.10 -0.45 4.67
N ARG A 55 4.17 0.76 5.26
CA ARG A 55 4.75 0.97 6.60
C ARG A 55 3.93 0.38 7.73
N ASN A 56 2.61 0.32 7.57
CA ASN A 56 1.68 -0.14 8.60
C ASN A 56 1.17 -1.57 8.35
N ALA A 57 1.60 -2.20 7.26
CA ALA A 57 1.23 -3.57 6.95
C ALA A 57 1.83 -4.51 7.99
N LYS A 58 0.96 -5.31 8.61
CA LYS A 58 1.34 -6.24 9.66
C LYS A 58 1.84 -7.53 9.04
N GLU A 59 2.86 -8.11 9.65
CA GLU A 59 3.37 -9.42 9.29
C GLU A 59 2.36 -10.48 9.76
N MET A 60 2.06 -11.48 8.93
CA MET A 60 1.38 -12.67 9.45
C MET A 60 2.33 -13.36 10.42
N GLU A 61 1.88 -13.56 11.66
CA GLU A 61 2.56 -14.50 12.55
C GLU A 61 2.60 -15.85 11.85
N LYS A 62 3.80 -16.44 11.74
CA LYS A 62 3.93 -17.83 11.32
C LYS A 62 3.11 -18.66 12.30
N ILE A 63 1.97 -19.18 11.86
CA ILE A 63 1.28 -20.24 12.58
C ILE A 63 2.17 -21.47 12.42
N ASN A 64 3.03 -21.75 13.41
CA ASN A 64 3.73 -23.03 13.50
C ASN A 64 2.64 -24.09 13.70
N THR A 65 2.27 -24.75 12.60
CA THR A 65 1.29 -25.86 12.58
C THR A 65 2.04 -27.16 12.35
#